data_AF-A0A366LXY3-F1
#
_entry.id   AF-A0A366LXY3-F1
#
_cell.length_a   1.000
_cell.length_b   1.000
_cell.length_c   1.000
_cell.angle_alpha   90.00
_cell.angle_beta   90.00
_cell.angle_gamma   90.00
#
_symmetry.space_group_name_H-M   'P 1'
#
loop_
_entity.id
_entity.type
_entity.pdbx_description
1 polymer ?
#
loop_
_entity_poly.entity_id
_entity_poly.type
_entity_poly.pdbx_seq_one_letter_code
_entity_poly.pdbx_strand_id
1 'polypeptide(L)'
;MLMWAYALGAEVFGEIDSFAFVVGWETARPAPLARVYRDPRFRAFTVCPGCAGSGEARTGPAVRPATPVPKCRGCAGHGRVKRRGIRSV
;
A
#
# COMPACT_ATOMS: atom_id res chain seq x y z
N MET A 1 -33.67 -6.25 -1.38
CA MET A 1 -32.82 -5.36 -0.56
C MET A 1 -31.36 -5.32 -1.04
N LEU A 2 -30.71 -6.48 -1.31
CA LEU A 2 -29.33 -6.54 -1.84
C LEU A 2 -29.12 -5.72 -3.14
N MET A 3 -30.06 -5.77 -4.08
CA MET A 3 -29.97 -5.03 -5.34
C MET A 3 -29.79 -3.51 -5.16
N TRP A 4 -30.49 -2.92 -4.19
CA TRP A 4 -30.36 -1.50 -3.86
C TRP A 4 -28.99 -1.16 -3.28
N ALA A 5 -28.43 -2.03 -2.44
CA ALA A 5 -27.10 -1.84 -1.89
C ALA A 5 -26.01 -1.90 -2.98
N TYR A 6 -26.18 -2.74 -4.01
CA TYR A 6 -25.28 -2.75 -5.16
C TYR A 6 -25.42 -1.50 -6.02
N ALA A 7 -26.65 -1.02 -6.26
CA ALA A 7 -26.89 0.20 -7.02
C ALA A 7 -26.27 1.43 -6.34
N LEU A 8 -26.53 1.60 -5.03
CA LEU A 8 -25.90 2.65 -4.22
C LEU A 8 -24.37 2.53 -4.22
N GLY A 9 -23.85 1.31 -4.14
CA GLY A 9 -22.42 1.07 -4.25
C GLY A 9 -21.84 1.48 -5.61
N ALA A 10 -22.56 1.28 -6.72
CA ALA A 10 -22.10 1.72 -8.04
C ALA A 10 -22.05 3.25 -8.13
N GLU A 11 -23.03 3.94 -7.53
CA GLU A 11 -23.09 5.40 -7.50
C GLU A 11 -21.99 6.00 -6.62
N VAL A 12 -21.82 5.52 -5.39
CA VAL A 12 -20.82 6.03 -4.42
C VAL A 12 -19.39 5.83 -4.90
N PHE A 13 -19.09 4.71 -5.56
CA PHE A 13 -17.72 4.35 -5.92
C PHE A 13 -17.41 4.54 -7.41
N GLY A 14 -18.38 4.94 -8.24
CA GLY A 14 -18.25 4.96 -9.70
C GLY A 14 -17.09 5.81 -10.23
N GLU A 15 -16.84 6.96 -9.60
CA GLU A 15 -15.70 7.82 -9.95
C GLU A 15 -14.35 7.11 -9.68
N ILE A 16 -14.20 6.53 -8.49
CA ILE A 16 -12.96 5.85 -8.09
C ILE A 16 -12.77 4.55 -8.89
N ASP A 17 -13.84 3.82 -9.18
CA ASP A 17 -13.81 2.63 -10.07
C ASP A 17 -13.34 3.01 -11.47
N SER A 18 -13.81 4.15 -12.01
CA SER A 18 -13.38 4.67 -13.31
C SER A 18 -11.91 5.09 -13.30
N PHE A 19 -11.48 5.80 -12.25
CA PHE A 19 -10.07 6.14 -12.06
C PHE A 19 -9.20 4.89 -12.00
N ALA A 20 -9.55 3.92 -11.14
CA ALA A 20 -8.84 2.67 -10.96
C ALA A 20 -8.72 1.89 -12.27
N PHE A 21 -9.79 1.87 -13.08
CA PHE A 21 -9.76 1.29 -14.42
C PHE A 21 -8.76 2.01 -15.34
N VAL A 22 -8.81 3.35 -15.40
CA VAL A 22 -7.92 4.16 -16.25
C VAL A 22 -6.44 3.99 -15.86
N VAL A 23 -6.12 3.94 -14.57
CA VAL A 23 -4.73 3.81 -14.09
C VAL A 23 -4.25 2.36 -13.99
N GLY A 24 -5.10 1.39 -14.33
CA GLY A 24 -4.78 -0.04 -14.31
C GLY A 24 -4.61 -0.63 -12.91
N TRP A 25 -5.36 -0.12 -11.92
CA TRP A 25 -5.39 -0.68 -10.57
C TRP A 25 -6.23 -1.95 -10.47
N GLU A 26 -5.81 -2.85 -9.59
CA GLU A 26 -6.60 -4.03 -9.21
C GLU A 26 -7.74 -3.59 -8.28
N THR A 27 -8.97 -3.99 -8.60
CA THR A 27 -10.16 -3.67 -7.79
C THR A 27 -10.82 -4.96 -7.27
N ALA A 28 -11.02 -5.07 -5.96
CA ALA A 28 -11.78 -6.14 -5.33
C ALA A 28 -13.05 -5.58 -4.65
N ARG A 29 -14.14 -6.37 -4.70
CA ARG A 29 -15.48 -5.97 -4.23
C ARG A 29 -16.01 -6.98 -3.21
N PRO A 30 -15.47 -7.01 -1.98
CA PRO A 30 -15.85 -8.01 -0.97
C PRO A 30 -17.28 -7.85 -0.44
N ALA A 31 -17.88 -6.66 -0.56
CA ALA A 31 -19.26 -6.38 -0.15
C ALA A 31 -19.86 -5.21 -0.97
N PRO A 32 -21.21 -5.05 -0.99
CA PRO A 32 -21.87 -4.03 -1.81
C PRO A 32 -21.43 -2.57 -1.57
N LEU A 33 -20.93 -2.25 -0.37
CA LEU A 33 -20.43 -0.92 0.02
C LEU A 33 -18.95 -0.91 0.40
N ALA A 34 -18.18 -1.91 -0.04
CA ALA A 34 -16.75 -2.01 0.26
C ALA A 34 -15.94 -2.27 -1.02
N ARG A 35 -14.98 -1.38 -1.30
CA ARG A 35 -14.02 -1.51 -2.42
C ARG A 35 -12.61 -1.57 -1.85
N VAL A 36 -11.77 -2.40 -2.46
CA VAL A 36 -10.33 -2.44 -2.20
C VAL A 36 -9.63 -2.17 -3.52
N TYR A 37 -8.83 -1.12 -3.57
CA TYR A 37 -8.03 -0.74 -4.74
C TYR A 37 -6.55 -0.99 -4.46
N ARG A 38 -5.83 -1.51 -5.46
CA ARG A 38 -4.40 -1.80 -5.32
C ARG A 38 -3.64 -1.49 -6.60
N ASP A 39 -2.63 -0.62 -6.51
CA ASP A 39 -1.68 -0.42 -7.59
C ASP A 39 -0.81 -1.68 -7.77
N PRO A 40 -0.81 -2.34 -8.95
CA PRO A 40 0.02 -3.52 -9.22
C PRO A 40 1.52 -3.24 -9.08
N ARG A 41 1.96 -1.99 -9.26
CA ARG A 41 3.36 -1.58 -9.08
C ARG A 41 3.85 -1.85 -7.66
N PHE A 42 2.96 -1.90 -6.66
CA PHE A 42 3.35 -2.28 -5.30
C PHE A 42 3.82 -3.73 -5.17
N ARG A 43 3.49 -4.62 -6.13
CA ARG A 43 4.05 -5.99 -6.19
C ARG A 43 5.55 -5.99 -6.43
N ALA A 44 6.08 -4.94 -7.08
CA ALA A 44 7.51 -4.78 -7.29
C ALA A 44 8.27 -4.41 -6.01
N PHE A 45 7.59 -4.13 -4.89
CA PHE A 45 8.23 -3.78 -3.63
C PHE A 45 8.19 -4.97 -2.66
N THR A 46 9.25 -5.11 -1.88
CA THR A 46 9.35 -6.07 -0.77
C THR A 46 9.69 -5.33 0.52
N VAL A 47 9.43 -5.97 1.66
CA VAL A 47 9.83 -5.46 2.97
C VAL A 47 11.34 -5.27 2.99
N CYS A 48 11.81 -4.11 3.47
CA CYS A 48 13.23 -3.85 3.60
C CYS A 48 13.84 -4.79 4.65
N PRO A 49 14.84 -5.62 4.31
CA PRO A 49 15.46 -6.53 5.28
C PRO A 49 16.24 -5.77 6.36
N GLY A 50 16.69 -4.55 6.08
CA GLY A 50 17.43 -3.72 7.03
C GLY A 50 16.60 -3.29 8.24
N CYS A 51 15.34 -2.92 8.04
CA CYS A 51 14.45 -2.43 9.10
C CYS A 51 13.20 -3.30 9.33
N ALA A 52 13.08 -4.44 8.66
CA ALA A 52 11.92 -5.33 8.75
C ALA A 52 10.57 -4.64 8.51
N GLY A 53 10.55 -3.56 7.72
CA GLY A 53 9.32 -2.84 7.37
C GLY A 53 9.05 -1.58 8.17
N SER A 54 9.77 -1.32 9.26
CA SER A 54 9.49 -0.14 10.11
C SER A 54 9.86 1.18 9.44
N GLY A 55 10.80 1.16 8.50
CA GLY A 55 11.40 2.38 7.94
C GLY A 55 12.41 3.05 8.89
N GLU A 56 12.58 2.53 10.10
CA GLU A 56 13.46 3.08 11.12
C GLU A 56 14.79 2.31 11.17
N ALA A 57 15.87 2.99 11.50
CA ALA A 57 17.14 2.34 11.82
C ALA A 57 16.93 1.48 13.06
N ARG A 58 17.45 0.24 13.07
CA ARG A 58 17.44 -0.59 14.27
C ARG A 58 18.35 0.07 15.30
N THR A 59 17.77 0.81 16.24
CA THR A 59 18.43 1.19 17.48
C THR A 59 18.38 -0.01 18.42
N GLY A 60 19.38 -0.18 19.28
CA GLY A 60 19.44 -1.28 20.26
C GLY A 60 18.24 -1.33 21.22
N PRO A 61 18.24 -2.22 22.23
CA PRO A 61 17.05 -2.52 23.03
C PRO A 61 16.38 -1.27 23.64
N ALA A 62 15.17 -1.00 23.14
CA ALA A 62 14.00 -0.38 23.76
C ALA A 62 14.17 0.80 24.75
N VAL A 63 15.18 1.65 24.62
CA VAL A 63 15.06 3.02 25.13
C VAL A 63 14.29 3.80 24.07
N ARG A 64 13.05 4.22 24.34
CA ARG A 64 12.37 5.23 23.50
C ARG A 64 13.34 6.40 23.37
N PRO A 65 13.92 6.66 22.20
CA PRO A 65 14.86 7.74 22.11
C PRO A 65 14.10 9.04 22.40
N ALA A 66 14.71 9.91 23.21
CA ALA A 66 14.21 11.27 23.43
C ALA A 66 14.18 12.09 22.11
N THR A 67 14.83 11.56 21.07
CA THR A 67 14.96 12.11 19.73
C THR A 67 14.33 11.18 18.70
N PRO A 68 13.98 11.68 17.50
CA PRO A 68 13.44 10.84 16.42
C PRO A 68 14.39 9.68 16.09
N VAL A 69 13.85 8.46 15.97
CA VAL A 69 14.62 7.31 15.49
C VAL A 69 15.13 7.64 14.08
N PRO A 70 16.44 7.49 13.79
CA PRO A 70 16.96 7.77 12.46
C PRO A 70 16.27 6.91 11.40
N LYS A 71 16.06 7.45 10.20
CA LYS A 71 15.51 6.68 9.08
C LYS A 71 16.46 5.54 8.69
N CYS A 72 15.89 4.39 8.34
CA CYS A 72 16.64 3.28 7.77
C CYS A 72 17.27 3.70 6.43
N ARG A 73 18.61 3.72 6.35
CA ARG A 73 19.33 4.08 5.13
C ARG A 73 19.02 3.13 3.95
N GLY A 74 18.81 1.85 4.22
CA GLY A 74 18.57 0.83 3.18
C GLY A 74 17.24 0.98 2.44
N CYS A 75 16.26 1.71 2.99
CA CYS A 75 14.99 2.01 2.35
C CYS A 75 14.62 3.49 2.39
N ALA A 76 15.57 4.37 2.75
CA ALA A 76 15.35 5.81 2.94
C ALA A 76 14.14 6.19 3.83
N GLY A 77 13.74 5.32 4.76
CA GLY A 77 12.57 5.53 5.61
C GLY A 77 11.25 4.94 5.12
N HIS A 78 11.20 4.35 3.92
CA HIS A 78 9.95 3.83 3.34
C HIS A 78 9.53 2.45 3.87
N GLY A 79 10.41 1.76 4.60
CA GLY A 79 10.17 0.39 5.09
C GLY A 79 10.17 -0.69 3.99
N ARG A 80 10.13 -0.30 2.72
CA ARG A 80 10.09 -1.18 1.55
C ARG A 80 11.14 -0.78 0.52
N VAL A 81 11.59 -1.75 -0.26
CA VAL A 81 12.55 -1.56 -1.35
C VAL A 81 12.04 -2.27 -2.60
N LYS A 82 12.40 -1.78 -3.79
CA LYS A 82 12.07 -2.47 -5.04
C LYS A 82 12.81 -3.81 -5.09
N ARG A 83 12.11 -4.89 -5.46
CA ARG A 83 12.71 -6.20 -5.72
C ARG A 83 13.75 -6.04 -6.84
N ARG A 84 14.98 -6.51 -6.61
CA ARG A 84 16.00 -6.55 -7.67
C ARG A 84 15.50 -7.43 -8.81
N GLY A 85 15.57 -6.94 -10.05
CA GLY A 85 15.23 -7.70 -11.27
C GLY A 85 13.97 -7.29 -12.02
N ILE A 86 13.08 -6.46 -11.44
CA ILE A 86 11.89 -5.94 -12.15
C ILE A 86 12.24 -4.57 -12.74
N ARG A 87 12.66 -4.54 -14.02
CA ARG A 87 12.67 -3.30 -14.80
C ARG A 87 11.21 -2.87 -14.95
N SER A 88 10.91 -1.63 -14.59
CA SER A 88 9.62 -1.03 -14.95
C SER A 88 9.61 -0.96 -16.47
N VAL A 89 8.67 -1.65 -17.10
CA VAL A 89 8.25 -1.35 -18.48
C VAL A 89 7.61 0.02 -18.50
#